data_AF-A0A3N8M347-F1
#
_entry.id   AF-A0A3N8M347-F1
#
_cell.length_a   1.000
_cell.length_b   1.000
_cell.length_c   1.000
_cell.angle_alpha   90.00
_cell.angle_beta   90.00
_cell.angle_gamma   90.00
#
_symmetry.space_group_name_H-M   'P 1'
#
loop_
_entity.id
_entity.type
_entity.pdbx_description
1 polymer ?
#
loop_
_entity_poly.entity_id
_entity_poly.type
_entity_poly.pdbx_seq_one_letter_code
_entity_poly.pdbx_strand_id
1 'polypeptide(L)'
;MAKGLYLGTLMVGLEQKVMGGNVPWTLHHKHADHEMLKPASQCEPIEYPKPDGKLTFDRLSSVFISNTNHEENQPAHLTLKDANVPVNVNLRTYAGPEGRFCPAAVYEFVKNDDGSDRLVINAQNCVHCKTCDIKDPTQNIVWVTPEGGGGPNYPNM
;
A
#
# COMPACT_ATOMS: atom_id res chain seq x y z
N MET A 1 -4.01 15.31 -1.41
CA MET A 1 -4.25 16.77 -1.20
C MET A 1 -2.94 17.54 -1.17
N ALA A 2 -2.51 18.13 -2.28
CA ALA A 2 -1.22 18.82 -2.36
C ALA A 2 -1.14 20.15 -1.59
N LYS A 3 -2.30 20.75 -1.26
CA LYS A 3 -2.41 22.06 -0.61
C LYS A 3 -2.72 22.01 0.89
N GLY A 4 -2.79 20.81 1.47
CA GLY A 4 -3.14 20.60 2.89
C GLY A 4 -4.64 20.68 3.19
N LEU A 5 -5.03 20.21 4.38
CA LEU A 5 -6.43 20.08 4.80
C LEU A 5 -7.13 21.44 4.92
N TYR A 6 -6.58 22.38 5.70
CA TYR A 6 -7.24 23.65 5.98
C TYR A 6 -7.47 24.52 4.74
N LEU A 7 -6.45 24.64 3.89
CA LEU A 7 -6.59 25.37 2.62
C LEU A 7 -7.55 24.65 1.68
N GLY A 8 -7.52 23.31 1.62
CA GLY A 8 -8.48 22.53 0.86
C GLY A 8 -9.92 22.77 1.31
N THR A 9 -10.17 22.78 2.62
CA THR A 9 -11.49 23.07 3.20
C THR A 9 -11.97 24.47 2.84
N LEU A 10 -11.11 25.48 2.96
CA LEU A 10 -11.43 26.86 2.58
C LEU A 10 -11.77 26.95 1.08
N MET A 11 -10.97 26.31 0.23
CA MET A 11 -11.19 26.27 -1.22
C MET A 11 -12.53 25.61 -1.55
N VAL A 12 -12.87 24.47 -0.96
CA VAL A 12 -14.17 23.82 -1.17
C VAL A 12 -15.31 24.74 -0.75
N GLY A 13 -15.20 25.44 0.38
CA GLY A 13 -16.20 26.42 0.81
C GLY A 13 -16.40 27.54 -0.21
N LEU A 14 -15.32 28.13 -0.73
CA LEU A 14 -15.43 29.18 -1.73
C LEU A 14 -15.96 28.66 -3.07
N GLU A 15 -15.32 27.62 -3.60
CA GLU A 15 -15.56 27.09 -4.94
C GLU A 15 -16.94 26.43 -5.06
N GLN A 16 -17.30 25.57 -4.10
CA GLN A 16 -18.53 24.79 -4.17
C GLN A 16 -19.71 25.52 -3.51
N LYS A 17 -19.51 26.18 -2.37
CA LYS A 17 -20.63 26.80 -1.62
C LYS A 17 -20.93 28.22 -2.06
N VAL A 18 -19.91 29.04 -2.35
CA VAL A 18 -20.11 30.45 -2.76
C VAL A 18 -20.26 30.57 -4.28
N MET A 19 -19.37 29.93 -5.04
CA MET A 19 -19.36 30.02 -6.52
C MET A 19 -20.17 28.93 -7.21
N GLY A 20 -20.73 27.97 -6.47
CA GLY A 20 -21.59 26.91 -7.02
C GLY A 20 -20.89 26.01 -8.05
N GLY A 21 -19.57 25.87 -7.96
CA GLY A 21 -18.75 25.10 -8.92
C GLY A 21 -18.32 25.87 -10.18
N ASN A 22 -18.79 27.10 -10.39
CA ASN A 22 -18.43 27.93 -11.55
C ASN A 22 -17.11 28.67 -11.34
N VAL A 23 -16.01 27.92 -11.21
CA VAL A 23 -14.67 28.47 -10.94
C VAL A 23 -13.83 28.57 -12.21
N PRO A 24 -13.07 29.67 -12.41
CA PRO A 24 -12.31 29.90 -13.64
C PRO A 24 -10.94 29.21 -13.65
N TRP A 25 -10.75 28.13 -12.88
CA TRP A 25 -9.48 27.39 -12.82
C TRP A 25 -9.69 25.89 -12.64
N THR A 26 -8.70 25.12 -13.08
CA THR A 26 -8.59 23.67 -12.85
C THR A 26 -7.30 23.38 -12.10
N LEU A 27 -7.41 22.74 -10.94
CA LEU A 27 -6.24 22.30 -10.17
C LEU A 27 -5.67 21.01 -10.77
N HIS A 28 -4.35 20.92 -10.80
CA HIS A 28 -3.64 19.77 -11.35
C HIS A 28 -2.70 19.17 -10.31
N HIS A 29 -2.62 17.84 -10.29
CA HIS A 29 -1.56 17.11 -9.60
C HIS A 29 -0.33 17.04 -10.51
N LYS A 30 0.86 17.29 -9.95
CA LYS A 30 2.13 17.32 -10.71
C LYS A 30 2.92 16.01 -10.63
N HIS A 31 2.60 15.16 -9.65
CA HIS A 31 3.36 13.98 -9.30
C HIS A 31 2.42 12.79 -9.14
N ALA A 32 2.92 11.61 -9.51
CA ALA A 32 2.25 10.35 -9.20
C ALA A 32 2.47 9.98 -7.72
N ASP A 33 1.58 9.16 -7.16
CA ASP A 33 1.63 8.83 -5.73
C ASP A 33 2.93 8.10 -5.31
N HIS A 34 3.50 7.26 -6.17
CA HIS A 34 4.76 6.55 -5.87
C HIS A 34 5.96 7.50 -5.76
N GLU A 35 5.93 8.65 -6.44
CA GLU A 35 7.00 9.65 -6.41
C GLU A 35 7.06 10.43 -5.08
N MET A 36 6.01 10.31 -4.26
CA MET A 36 5.81 11.16 -3.08
C MET A 36 6.40 10.57 -1.79
N LEU A 37 7.13 9.45 -1.86
CA LEU A 37 7.84 8.92 -0.70
C LEU A 37 9.17 9.67 -0.49
N LYS A 38 9.47 9.98 0.77
CA LYS A 38 10.78 10.48 1.18
C LYS A 38 11.65 9.30 1.64
N PRO A 39 12.99 9.36 1.44
CA PRO A 39 13.90 8.40 2.05
C PRO A 39 13.67 8.31 3.56
N ALA A 40 13.78 7.09 4.11
CA ALA A 40 13.52 6.85 5.52
C ALA A 40 14.42 7.67 6.45
N SER A 41 15.65 7.96 6.01
CA SER A 41 16.61 8.82 6.73
C SER A 41 16.17 10.28 6.89
N GLN A 42 15.14 10.72 6.17
CA GLN A 42 14.59 12.08 6.23
C GLN A 42 13.25 12.14 7.00
N CYS A 43 12.85 11.04 7.62
CA CYS A 43 11.57 10.90 8.30
C CYS A 43 11.78 10.41 9.73
N GLU A 44 10.91 10.82 10.64
CA GLU A 44 10.83 10.24 11.97
C GLU A 44 9.92 9.00 11.93
N PRO A 45 10.36 7.85 12.48
CA PRO A 45 9.50 6.68 12.62
C PRO A 45 8.25 6.98 13.46
N ILE A 46 7.09 6.51 12.99
CA ILE A 46 5.84 6.62 13.74
C ILE A 46 5.70 5.39 14.64
N GLU A 47 5.57 5.61 15.95
CA GLU A 47 5.28 4.55 16.91
C GLU A 47 3.77 4.32 17.01
N TYR A 48 3.29 3.23 16.40
CA TYR A 48 1.90 2.82 16.51
C TYR A 48 1.67 2.00 17.80
N PRO A 49 0.60 2.28 18.57
CA PRO A 49 0.22 1.46 19.70
C PRO A 49 -0.05 0.01 19.29
N LYS A 50 0.25 -0.93 20.20
CA LYS A 50 -0.13 -2.33 20.00
C LYS A 50 -1.66 -2.47 19.99
N PRO A 51 -2.20 -3.40 19.19
CA PRO A 51 -3.64 -3.63 19.16
C PRO A 51 -4.13 -4.17 20.51
N ASP A 52 -5.32 -3.73 20.93
CA ASP A 52 -5.97 -4.09 22.18
C ASP A 52 -6.92 -5.30 22.08
N GLY A 53 -7.19 -5.78 20.86
CA GLY A 53 -8.09 -6.90 20.58
C GLY A 53 -9.58 -6.58 20.80
N LYS A 54 -9.95 -5.32 20.98
CA LYS A 54 -11.33 -4.87 21.21
C LYS A 54 -11.76 -3.79 20.22
N LEU A 55 -10.99 -2.71 20.14
CA LEU A 55 -11.19 -1.61 19.21
C LEU A 55 -10.16 -1.63 18.07
N THR A 56 -8.99 -2.21 18.34
CA THR A 56 -7.85 -2.27 17.45
C THR A 56 -7.34 -3.70 17.37
N PHE A 57 -7.01 -4.16 16.17
CA PHE A 57 -6.68 -5.55 15.90
C PHE A 57 -5.39 -5.61 15.09
N ASP A 58 -4.70 -6.75 15.17
CA ASP A 58 -3.57 -7.00 14.30
C ASP A 58 -4.03 -7.23 12.85
N ARG A 59 -3.07 -7.09 11.92
CA ARG A 59 -3.32 -7.20 10.49
C ARG A 59 -3.76 -8.61 10.08
N LEU A 60 -3.25 -9.68 10.69
CA LEU A 60 -3.57 -11.06 10.30
C LEU A 60 -5.01 -11.43 10.70
N SER A 61 -5.44 -11.03 11.90
CA SER A 61 -6.84 -11.16 12.32
C SER A 61 -7.79 -10.43 11.37
N SER A 62 -7.37 -9.27 10.84
CA SER A 62 -8.14 -8.49 9.86
C SER A 62 -8.20 -9.15 8.48
N VAL A 63 -7.11 -9.80 8.03
CA VAL A 63 -7.10 -10.60 6.80
C VAL A 63 -8.01 -11.82 6.91
N PHE A 64 -7.99 -12.49 8.07
CA PHE A 64 -8.83 -13.67 8.32
C PHE A 64 -10.33 -13.36 8.16
N ILE A 65 -10.82 -12.26 8.74
CA ILE A 65 -12.24 -11.87 8.60
C ILE A 65 -12.61 -11.40 7.20
N SER A 66 -11.61 -11.02 6.39
CA SER A 66 -11.79 -10.70 4.98
C SER A 66 -12.12 -11.95 4.16
N ASN A 67 -11.95 -13.14 4.75
CA ASN A 67 -12.16 -14.45 4.14
C ASN A 67 -11.48 -14.54 2.76
N THR A 68 -10.30 -13.92 2.64
CA THR A 68 -9.53 -13.96 1.40
C THR A 68 -8.77 -15.27 1.32
N ASN A 69 -8.81 -15.90 0.15
CA ASN A 69 -8.06 -17.11 -0.09
C ASN A 69 -7.67 -17.23 -1.57
N HIS A 70 -6.62 -17.98 -1.85
CA HIS A 70 -6.15 -18.31 -3.18
C HIS A 70 -5.70 -19.77 -3.18
N GLU A 71 -5.82 -20.46 -4.33
CA GLU A 71 -5.20 -21.77 -4.52
C GLU A 71 -3.70 -21.67 -4.22
N GLU A 72 -3.17 -22.59 -3.40
CA GLU A 72 -1.80 -22.47 -2.89
C GLU A 72 -0.76 -22.73 -3.98
N ASN A 73 -1.08 -23.64 -4.89
CA ASN A 73 -0.18 -24.08 -5.96
C ASN A 73 -0.39 -23.30 -7.26
N GLN A 74 -0.53 -21.98 -7.15
CA GLN A 74 -0.58 -21.07 -8.29
C GLN A 74 0.59 -20.08 -8.24
N PRO A 75 1.06 -19.55 -9.39
CA PRO A 75 2.09 -18.53 -9.40
C PRO A 75 1.62 -17.27 -8.68
N ALA A 76 2.53 -16.60 -7.96
CA ALA A 76 2.21 -15.33 -7.31
C ALA A 76 1.78 -14.29 -8.36
N HIS A 77 0.55 -13.80 -8.21
CA HIS A 77 -0.04 -12.77 -9.07
C HIS A 77 0.51 -11.35 -8.78
N LEU A 78 1.48 -11.26 -7.90
CA LEU A 78 2.24 -10.06 -7.56
C LEU A 78 3.67 -10.27 -8.03
N THR A 79 3.91 -9.91 -9.28
CA THR A 79 5.20 -10.14 -9.94
C THR A 79 6.14 -8.95 -9.72
N LEU A 80 7.44 -9.19 -9.83
CA LEU A 80 8.47 -8.16 -9.75
C LEU A 80 9.14 -8.03 -11.12
N LYS A 81 9.33 -6.79 -11.61
CA LYS A 81 10.14 -6.56 -12.82
C LYS A 81 11.61 -6.92 -12.59
N ASP A 82 12.12 -6.63 -11.39
CA ASP A 82 13.45 -7.00 -10.89
C ASP A 82 13.36 -7.45 -9.43
N ALA A 83 13.81 -8.67 -9.14
CA ALA A 83 13.78 -9.28 -7.82
C ALA A 83 14.76 -8.63 -6.82
N ASN A 84 15.75 -7.87 -7.29
CA ASN A 84 16.76 -7.24 -6.44
C ASN A 84 16.30 -5.90 -5.86
N VAL A 85 15.38 -5.22 -6.55
CA VAL A 85 14.91 -3.86 -6.19
C VAL A 85 14.30 -3.77 -4.79
N PRO A 86 13.46 -4.72 -4.32
CA PRO A 86 12.87 -4.63 -2.99
C PRO A 86 13.91 -4.53 -1.87
N VAL A 87 15.02 -5.26 -1.98
CA VAL A 87 16.09 -5.20 -0.97
C VAL A 87 17.03 -4.03 -1.24
N ASN A 88 17.52 -3.90 -2.47
CA ASN A 88 18.58 -2.95 -2.80
C ASN A 88 18.11 -1.48 -2.81
N VAL A 89 16.83 -1.24 -3.05
CA VAL A 89 16.25 0.11 -3.13
C VAL A 89 15.18 0.32 -2.07
N ASN A 90 14.12 -0.49 -2.05
CA ASN A 90 12.95 -0.23 -1.21
C ASN A 90 13.29 -0.36 0.28
N LEU A 91 13.89 -1.48 0.69
CA LEU A 91 14.35 -1.69 2.06
C LEU A 91 15.46 -0.71 2.42
N ARG A 92 16.49 -0.62 1.59
CA ARG A 92 17.66 0.21 1.86
C ARG A 92 17.36 1.71 1.97
N THR A 93 16.53 2.26 1.09
CA THR A 93 16.30 3.72 0.98
C THR A 93 15.03 4.16 1.70
N TYR A 94 13.96 3.36 1.59
CA TYR A 94 12.62 3.70 2.09
C TYR A 94 12.17 2.84 3.28
N ALA A 95 13.08 2.02 3.83
CA ALA A 95 12.81 1.10 4.93
C ALA A 95 11.64 0.14 4.65
N GLY A 96 11.51 -0.33 3.41
CA GLY A 96 10.59 -1.40 3.00
C GLY A 96 9.12 -1.00 3.14
N PRO A 97 8.66 0.05 2.42
CA PRO A 97 7.31 0.57 2.55
C PRO A 97 6.22 -0.46 2.23
N GLU A 98 6.50 -1.45 1.37
CA GLU A 98 5.58 -2.54 1.02
C GLU A 98 5.15 -3.39 2.21
N GLY A 99 6.00 -3.51 3.23
CA GLY A 99 5.65 -4.17 4.48
C GLY A 99 4.62 -3.39 5.32
N ARG A 100 4.41 -2.10 5.04
CA ARG A 100 3.52 -1.19 5.80
C ARG A 100 2.30 -0.74 5.02
N PHE A 101 2.45 -0.33 3.76
CA PHE A 101 1.30 0.11 2.96
C PHE A 101 0.38 -1.05 2.57
N CYS A 102 0.89 -2.28 2.57
CA CYS A 102 0.09 -3.44 2.24
C CYS A 102 -0.91 -3.71 3.37
N PRO A 103 -2.22 -3.66 3.10
CA PRO A 103 -3.23 -3.87 4.14
C PRO A 103 -3.31 -5.33 4.59
N ALA A 104 -2.67 -6.26 3.88
CA ALA A 104 -2.88 -7.70 4.06
C ALA A 104 -1.61 -8.51 4.33
N ALA A 105 -0.54 -7.88 4.82
CA ALA A 105 0.70 -8.58 5.18
C ALA A 105 1.30 -9.45 4.06
N VAL A 106 1.12 -9.05 2.80
CA VAL A 106 1.60 -9.84 1.66
C VAL A 106 3.14 -9.78 1.55
N TYR A 107 3.73 -8.65 1.90
CA TYR A 107 5.18 -8.43 1.76
C TYR A 107 5.84 -8.45 3.13
N GLU A 108 6.85 -9.29 3.29
CA GLU A 108 7.65 -9.39 4.49
C GLU A 108 9.15 -9.48 4.15
N PHE A 109 9.98 -8.70 4.83
CA PHE A 109 11.43 -8.82 4.72
C PHE A 109 11.94 -9.73 5.82
N VAL A 110 12.56 -10.84 5.42
CA VAL A 110 13.13 -11.84 6.34
C VAL A 110 14.62 -12.00 6.09
N LYS A 111 15.34 -12.51 7.10
CA LYS A 111 16.76 -12.84 6.99
C LYS A 111 16.93 -14.25 6.42
N ASN A 112 17.84 -14.41 5.48
CA ASN A 112 18.38 -15.69 5.04
C ASN A 112 19.32 -16.28 6.11
N ASP A 113 19.68 -17.56 5.96
CA ASP A 113 20.62 -18.25 6.86
C ASP A 113 22.01 -17.59 6.88
N ASP A 114 22.40 -16.92 5.79
CA ASP A 114 23.64 -16.15 5.68
C ASP A 114 23.54 -14.71 6.22
N GLY A 115 22.38 -14.32 6.76
CA GLY A 115 22.11 -12.99 7.30
C GLY A 115 21.72 -11.92 6.28
N SER A 116 21.67 -12.25 4.99
CA SER A 116 21.19 -11.32 3.95
C SER A 116 19.67 -11.15 4.03
N ASP A 117 19.15 -9.97 3.65
CA ASP A 117 17.72 -9.71 3.58
C ASP A 117 17.12 -10.28 2.29
N ARG A 118 15.93 -10.87 2.37
CA ARG A 118 15.09 -11.23 1.22
C ARG A 118 13.65 -10.79 1.41
N LEU A 119 12.95 -10.53 0.31
CA LEU A 119 11.51 -10.32 0.31
C LEU A 119 10.78 -11.67 0.20
N VAL A 120 9.80 -11.90 1.05
CA VAL A 120 8.82 -12.99 0.96
C VAL A 120 7.48 -12.38 0.52
N ILE A 121 6.84 -13.01 -0.46
CA ILE A 121 5.53 -12.61 -1.00
C ILE A 121 4.49 -13.68 -0.64
N ASN A 122 3.69 -13.41 0.39
CA ASN A 122 2.57 -14.23 0.85
C ASN A 122 1.32 -13.94 0.01
N ALA A 123 1.35 -14.29 -1.28
CA ALA A 123 0.34 -13.89 -2.26
C ALA A 123 -1.09 -14.36 -1.90
N GLN A 124 -1.23 -15.43 -1.11
CA GLN A 124 -2.52 -15.94 -0.64
C GLN A 124 -3.32 -14.93 0.19
N ASN A 125 -2.64 -14.02 0.89
CA ASN A 125 -3.31 -12.99 1.70
C ASN A 125 -3.83 -11.81 0.86
N CYS A 126 -3.58 -11.76 -0.45
CA CYS A 126 -3.83 -10.56 -1.23
C CYS A 126 -5.33 -10.22 -1.35
N VAL A 127 -5.74 -9.07 -0.83
CA VAL A 127 -7.13 -8.57 -0.93
C VAL A 127 -7.40 -7.73 -2.19
N HIS A 128 -6.52 -7.79 -3.19
CA HIS A 128 -6.67 -7.15 -4.51
C HIS A 128 -6.86 -5.61 -4.50
N CYS A 129 -6.45 -4.93 -3.42
CA CYS A 129 -6.57 -3.48 -3.26
C CYS A 129 -5.74 -2.62 -4.24
N LYS A 130 -4.79 -3.23 -4.97
CA LYS A 130 -3.84 -2.58 -5.92
C LYS A 130 -2.87 -1.56 -5.32
N THR A 131 -2.85 -1.39 -4.00
CA THR A 131 -1.97 -0.38 -3.36
C THR A 131 -0.49 -0.60 -3.68
N CYS A 132 -0.03 -1.85 -3.72
CA CYS A 132 1.36 -2.16 -4.03
C CYS A 132 1.78 -1.78 -5.45
N ASP A 133 0.91 -2.00 -6.42
CA ASP A 133 1.09 -1.61 -7.83
C ASP A 133 1.17 -0.08 -7.99
N ILE A 134 0.42 0.65 -7.16
CA ILE A 134 0.34 2.12 -7.21
C ILE A 134 1.45 2.80 -6.41
N LYS A 135 1.83 2.26 -5.25
CA LYS A 135 2.60 2.99 -4.23
C LYS A 135 4.07 2.57 -4.13
N ASP A 136 4.48 1.49 -4.77
CA ASP A 136 5.89 1.11 -4.85
C ASP A 136 6.70 2.26 -5.48
N PRO A 137 7.68 2.85 -4.76
CA PRO A 137 8.46 4.00 -5.21
C PRO A 137 9.19 3.77 -6.54
N THR A 138 9.41 2.50 -6.90
CA THR A 138 10.12 2.10 -8.12
C THR A 138 9.22 1.55 -9.21
N GLN A 139 7.90 1.43 -8.95
CA GLN A 139 6.93 0.80 -9.86
C GLN A 139 7.40 -0.58 -10.35
N ASN A 140 8.03 -1.35 -9.45
CA ASN A 140 8.61 -2.66 -9.70
C ASN A 140 7.61 -3.80 -9.49
N ILE A 141 6.71 -3.67 -8.53
CA ILE A 141 5.60 -4.60 -8.31
C ILE A 141 4.59 -4.42 -9.45
N VAL A 142 4.19 -5.53 -10.08
CA VAL A 142 3.13 -5.59 -11.09
C VAL A 142 2.04 -6.53 -10.61
N TRP A 143 0.86 -5.98 -10.36
CA TRP A 143 -0.33 -6.78 -10.06
C TRP A 143 -0.93 -7.33 -11.35
N VAL A 144 -1.12 -8.65 -11.40
CA VAL A 144 -1.92 -9.33 -12.43
C VAL A 144 -3.08 -10.07 -11.77
N THR A 145 -4.10 -10.41 -12.55
CA THR A 145 -5.24 -11.16 -12.02
C THR A 145 -4.80 -12.60 -11.70
N PRO A 146 -5.06 -13.12 -10.49
CA PRO A 146 -4.86 -14.54 -10.17
C PRO A 146 -5.87 -15.44 -10.89
N GLU A 147 -5.80 -16.75 -10.63
CA GLU A 147 -6.85 -17.67 -11.06
C GLU A 147 -8.24 -17.24 -10.54
N GLY A 148 -9.27 -17.52 -11.33
CA GLY A 148 -10.64 -17.13 -11.02
C GLY A 148 -11.14 -17.80 -9.74
N GLY A 149 -11.82 -17.01 -8.88
CA GLY A 149 -12.33 -17.48 -7.58
C GLY A 149 -11.39 -17.24 -6.41
N GLY A 150 -10.13 -16.87 -6.66
CA GLY A 150 -9.22 -16.37 -5.63
C GLY A 150 -9.47 -14.89 -5.31
N GLY A 151 -9.14 -14.48 -4.07
CA GLY A 151 -9.29 -13.11 -3.60
C GLY A 151 -10.20 -13.00 -2.38
N PRO A 152 -10.63 -11.78 -2.03
CA PRO A 152 -11.50 -11.55 -0.88
C PRO A 152 -12.93 -12.06 -1.12
N ASN A 153 -13.58 -12.53 -0.05
CA ASN A 153 -14.99 -12.91 -0.07
C ASN A 153 -15.80 -11.98 0.83
N TYR A 154 -16.36 -10.94 0.22
CA TYR A 154 -17.08 -9.86 0.89
C TYR A 154 -18.58 -9.97 0.62
N PRO A 155 -19.37 -10.59 1.52
CA PRO A 155 -20.78 -10.85 1.25
C PRO A 155 -21.65 -9.58 1.25
N ASN A 156 -21.26 -8.54 2.00
CA ASN A 156 -22.05 -7.32 2.20
C ASN A 156 -21.16 -6.08 2.47
N MET A 157 -19.98 -6.02 1.85
CA MET A 157 -19.06 -4.89 2.03
C MET A 157 -19.27 -3.80 0.99
#